data_AF-A0A972MEJ5-F1
#
_entry.id   AF-A0A972MEJ5-F1
#
_cell.length_a   1.000
_cell.length_b   1.000
_cell.length_c   1.000
_cell.angle_alpha   90.00
_cell.angle_beta   90.00
_cell.angle_gamma   90.00
#
_symmetry.space_group_name_H-M   'P 1'
#
loop_
_entity.id
_entity.type
_entity.pdbx_description
1 polymer ?
#
loop_
_entity_poly.entity_id
_entity_poly.type
_entity_poly.pdbx_seq_one_letter_code
_entity_poly.pdbx_strand_id
1 'polypeptide(L)'
;DTIQYYSKAEYNEISIGDIIGEISYTPNIEDSIITIKLSDEFAESFSSLADISTTDEFKDFFHGTYVTSESDGGDGAILKYKLDTLSTINIYYHDAEGEYTFKVGTAISGNVRYNTFEHDYSNSSINLDEETNIQDSVAYIQGMSGLKVIVNFPFIEKLKDLGDIAINRAELIVNTAPSIYTYEDDFPAIDAITISGINADGETFLLPEYYSSAGYISVPYLDGSYKYDIAGYIRDLIEGDVDNCGLLLSINSSYSNMKRSVITTGNNSNRTRLVISYTKL
;
A
#
# COMPACT_ATOMS: atom_id res chain seq x y z
N ASP A 1 -22.95 -1.95 7.88
CA ASP A 1 -22.30 -3.04 7.13
C ASP A 1 -20.89 -2.67 6.78
N THR A 2 -19.95 -3.14 7.59
CA THR A 2 -18.50 -2.97 7.39
C THR A 2 -18.03 -3.99 6.36
N ILE A 3 -17.63 -3.52 5.19
CA ILE A 3 -16.87 -4.34 4.23
C ILE A 3 -15.56 -4.70 4.92
N GLN A 4 -15.38 -5.98 5.26
CA GLN A 4 -14.13 -6.47 5.82
C GLN A 4 -13.11 -6.60 4.68
N TYR A 5 -12.06 -5.80 4.75
CA TYR A 5 -10.95 -5.83 3.81
C TYR A 5 -9.79 -6.60 4.43
N TYR A 6 -9.49 -7.77 3.87
CA TYR A 6 -8.38 -8.62 4.28
C TYR A 6 -7.17 -8.34 3.37
N SER A 7 -6.35 -7.35 3.71
CA SER A 7 -5.15 -7.02 2.90
C SER A 7 -3.91 -7.87 3.22
N LYS A 8 -4.10 -8.99 3.95
CA LYS A 8 -3.03 -9.91 4.38
C LYS A 8 -3.62 -11.22 4.93
N ALA A 9 -4.67 -11.78 4.32
CA ALA A 9 -4.96 -13.18 4.59
C ALA A 9 -3.74 -13.97 4.08
N GLU A 10 -3.16 -14.83 4.92
CA GLU A 10 -2.08 -15.70 4.48
C GLU A 10 -2.60 -16.49 3.28
N TYR A 11 -1.88 -16.44 2.16
CA TYR A 11 -2.21 -17.12 0.91
C TYR A 11 -2.58 -18.62 1.12
N ASN A 12 -2.07 -19.21 2.20
CA ASN A 12 -2.34 -20.58 2.65
C ASN A 12 -3.79 -20.89 3.04
N GLU A 13 -4.66 -19.88 3.21
CA GLU A 13 -6.08 -20.09 3.54
C GLU A 13 -7.01 -20.06 2.31
N ILE A 14 -6.49 -19.74 1.11
CA ILE A 14 -7.30 -19.65 -0.11
C ILE A 14 -7.08 -20.90 -0.95
N SER A 15 -8.10 -21.76 -1.05
CA SER A 15 -8.10 -22.86 -2.00
C SER A 15 -8.22 -22.29 -3.42
N ILE A 16 -7.10 -22.27 -4.15
CA ILE A 16 -7.09 -21.88 -5.57
C ILE A 16 -7.62 -23.06 -6.39
N GLY A 17 -8.64 -22.80 -7.20
CA GLY A 17 -9.22 -23.78 -8.12
C GLY A 17 -8.36 -23.97 -9.38
N ASP A 18 -8.87 -24.77 -10.31
CA ASP A 18 -8.22 -24.98 -11.60
C ASP A 18 -8.24 -23.71 -12.48
N ILE A 19 -7.26 -23.58 -13.38
CA ILE A 19 -7.26 -22.52 -14.39
C ILE A 19 -8.39 -22.80 -15.38
N ILE A 20 -9.36 -21.90 -15.42
CA ILE A 20 -10.54 -22.00 -16.30
C ILE A 20 -10.46 -21.10 -17.53
N GLY A 21 -9.39 -20.32 -17.69
CA GLY A 21 -9.22 -19.42 -18.83
C GLY A 21 -7.96 -18.56 -18.70
N GLU A 22 -7.38 -18.21 -19.84
CA GLU A 22 -6.16 -17.41 -19.93
C GLU A 22 -6.22 -16.47 -21.14
N ILE A 23 -5.44 -15.38 -21.07
CA ILE A 23 -5.26 -14.44 -22.17
C ILE A 23 -3.88 -13.80 -22.09
N SER A 24 -3.22 -13.63 -23.23
CA SER A 24 -2.10 -12.70 -23.33
C SER A 24 -2.65 -11.29 -23.51
N TYR A 25 -2.35 -10.41 -22.55
CA TYR A 25 -2.94 -9.07 -22.50
C TYR A 25 -1.87 -8.00 -22.32
N THR A 26 -1.87 -7.02 -23.23
CA THR A 26 -1.07 -5.79 -23.11
C THR A 26 -2.00 -4.64 -22.79
N PRO A 27 -1.95 -4.08 -21.58
CA PRO A 27 -2.92 -3.10 -21.15
C PRO A 27 -2.76 -1.73 -21.83
N ASN A 28 -3.88 -1.07 -22.08
CA ASN A 28 -3.98 0.33 -22.45
C ASN A 28 -4.62 1.16 -21.31
N ILE A 29 -4.25 2.43 -21.19
CA ILE A 29 -4.79 3.31 -20.13
C ILE A 29 -6.31 3.55 -20.26
N GLU A 30 -6.87 3.39 -21.47
CA GLU A 30 -8.30 3.53 -21.74
C GLU A 30 -9.09 2.22 -21.52
N ASP A 31 -8.41 1.12 -21.19
CA ASP A 31 -9.07 -0.16 -20.99
C ASP A 31 -9.91 -0.15 -19.71
N SER A 32 -11.20 -0.43 -19.86
CA SER A 32 -12.16 -0.51 -18.76
C SER A 32 -12.66 -1.92 -18.50
N ILE A 33 -12.32 -2.88 -19.37
CA ILE A 33 -12.81 -4.26 -19.33
C ILE A 33 -11.67 -5.20 -19.75
N ILE A 34 -11.48 -6.29 -19.00
CA ILE A 34 -10.71 -7.46 -19.43
C ILE A 34 -11.72 -8.56 -19.80
N THR A 35 -11.54 -9.18 -20.96
CA THR A 35 -12.34 -10.32 -21.41
C THR A 35 -11.43 -11.53 -21.54
N ILE A 36 -11.77 -12.62 -20.84
CA ILE A 36 -11.03 -13.87 -20.86
C ILE A 36 -11.97 -14.94 -21.41
N LYS A 37 -11.52 -15.68 -22.44
CA LYS A 37 -12.27 -16.85 -22.89
C LYS A 37 -12.12 -17.93 -21.82
N LEU A 38 -13.25 -18.39 -21.29
CA LEU A 38 -13.28 -19.51 -20.36
C LEU A 38 -13.32 -20.83 -21.12
N SER A 39 -12.90 -21.92 -20.47
CA SER A 39 -12.93 -23.27 -21.03
C SER A 39 -14.35 -23.72 -21.31
N ASP A 40 -14.52 -24.52 -22.36
CA ASP A 40 -15.82 -25.05 -22.73
C ASP A 40 -16.32 -26.02 -21.62
N GLU A 41 -15.42 -26.73 -20.93
CA GLU A 41 -15.73 -27.57 -19.77
C GLU A 41 -16.32 -26.78 -18.59
N PHE A 42 -15.81 -25.56 -18.35
CA PHE A 42 -16.38 -24.69 -17.32
C PHE A 42 -17.77 -24.21 -17.73
N ALA A 43 -17.99 -23.86 -19.01
CA ALA A 43 -19.31 -23.50 -19.52
C ALA A 43 -20.31 -24.68 -19.42
N GLU A 44 -19.87 -25.91 -19.66
CA GLU A 44 -20.70 -27.11 -19.47
C GLU A 44 -21.14 -27.28 -18.01
N SER A 45 -20.31 -26.90 -17.02
CA SER A 45 -20.71 -26.91 -15.62
C SER A 45 -21.90 -25.98 -15.33
N PHE A 46 -22.05 -24.90 -16.10
CA PHE A 46 -23.17 -23.96 -15.97
C PHE A 46 -24.49 -24.54 -16.47
N SER A 47 -24.49 -25.60 -17.29
CA SER A 47 -25.73 -26.30 -17.68
C SER A 47 -26.45 -26.95 -16.49
N SER A 48 -25.73 -27.20 -15.38
CA SER A 48 -26.31 -27.67 -14.11
C SER A 48 -26.99 -26.57 -13.28
N LEU A 49 -26.89 -25.30 -13.67
CA LEU A 49 -27.52 -24.16 -12.96
C LEU A 49 -29.04 -24.17 -12.99
N ALA A 50 -29.68 -24.98 -13.85
CA ALA A 50 -31.14 -25.08 -13.91
C ALA A 50 -31.75 -25.49 -12.55
N ASP A 51 -30.97 -26.14 -11.69
CA ASP A 51 -31.38 -26.60 -10.35
C ASP A 51 -30.93 -25.66 -9.21
N ILE A 52 -30.17 -24.60 -9.48
CA ILE A 52 -29.71 -23.64 -8.46
C ILE A 52 -30.76 -22.55 -8.28
N SER A 53 -31.40 -22.54 -7.11
CA SER A 53 -32.56 -21.68 -6.82
C SER A 53 -32.29 -20.61 -5.76
N THR A 54 -31.18 -20.75 -5.02
CA THR A 54 -30.81 -19.86 -3.92
C THR A 54 -29.41 -19.28 -4.05
N THR A 55 -29.15 -18.17 -3.35
CA THR A 55 -27.81 -17.56 -3.27
C THR A 55 -26.79 -18.47 -2.59
N ASP A 56 -27.20 -19.29 -1.62
CA ASP A 56 -26.29 -20.18 -0.90
C ASP A 56 -25.90 -21.40 -1.75
N GLU A 57 -26.87 -22.03 -2.44
CA GLU A 57 -26.58 -23.07 -3.45
C GLU A 57 -25.64 -22.55 -4.55
N PHE A 58 -25.80 -21.29 -4.95
CA PHE A 58 -24.90 -20.66 -5.90
C PHE A 58 -23.48 -20.46 -5.34
N LYS A 59 -23.36 -20.02 -4.08
CA LYS A 59 -22.04 -19.85 -3.44
C LYS A 59 -21.32 -21.18 -3.24
N ASP A 60 -22.06 -22.27 -3.06
CA ASP A 60 -21.50 -23.63 -2.98
C ASP A 60 -21.07 -24.16 -4.36
N PHE A 61 -21.73 -23.72 -5.43
CA PHE A 61 -21.33 -24.04 -6.81
C PHE A 61 -20.16 -23.18 -7.31
N PHE A 62 -20.20 -21.87 -7.03
CA PHE A 62 -19.25 -20.88 -7.51
C PHE A 62 -18.69 -20.05 -6.35
N HIS A 63 -17.56 -20.50 -5.82
CA HIS A 63 -16.92 -19.90 -4.65
C HIS A 63 -16.35 -18.50 -4.92
N GLY A 64 -16.08 -18.16 -6.19
CA GLY A 64 -15.60 -16.85 -6.60
C GLY A 64 -14.63 -16.89 -7.79
N THR A 65 -14.11 -15.72 -8.14
CA THR A 65 -13.08 -15.56 -9.19
C THR A 65 -11.75 -15.18 -8.56
N TYR A 66 -10.69 -15.91 -8.92
CA TYR A 66 -9.31 -15.50 -8.67
C TYR A 66 -8.67 -15.13 -10.01
N VAL A 67 -8.25 -13.87 -10.14
CA VAL A 67 -7.57 -13.36 -11.33
C VAL A 67 -6.15 -13.01 -10.92
N THR A 68 -5.17 -13.61 -11.60
CA THR A 68 -3.75 -13.37 -11.38
C THR A 68 -3.03 -13.22 -12.72
N SER A 69 -1.79 -12.76 -12.68
CA SER A 69 -0.90 -12.66 -13.84
C SER A 69 0.30 -13.55 -13.63
N GLU A 70 0.76 -14.19 -14.70
CA GLU A 70 2.08 -14.82 -14.75
C GLU A 70 3.08 -13.84 -15.36
N SER A 71 4.30 -13.79 -14.81
CA SER A 71 5.38 -13.00 -15.40
C SER A 71 5.99 -13.78 -16.57
N ASP A 72 6.12 -13.14 -17.72
CA ASP A 72 6.86 -13.66 -18.87
C ASP A 72 8.37 -13.34 -18.80
N GLY A 73 8.83 -12.78 -17.67
CA GLY A 73 10.21 -12.33 -17.48
C GLY A 73 10.54 -10.97 -18.12
N GLY A 74 9.56 -10.29 -18.72
CA GLY A 74 9.69 -8.94 -19.26
C GLY A 74 9.28 -7.83 -18.29
N ASP A 75 9.24 -6.59 -18.80
CA ASP A 75 8.68 -5.45 -18.09
C ASP A 75 7.16 -5.63 -17.97
N GLY A 76 6.69 -6.02 -16.79
CA GLY A 76 5.27 -6.22 -16.51
C GLY A 76 4.51 -4.90 -16.32
N ALA A 77 3.18 -5.01 -16.18
CA ALA A 77 2.31 -3.88 -15.86
C ALA A 77 1.46 -4.20 -14.64
N ILE A 78 1.16 -3.18 -13.83
CA ILE A 78 0.23 -3.30 -12.71
C ILE A 78 -1.04 -2.53 -13.07
N LEU A 79 -2.19 -3.20 -12.98
CA LEU A 79 -3.48 -2.63 -13.34
C LEU A 79 -4.33 -2.34 -12.12
N LYS A 80 -5.05 -1.22 -12.19
CA LYS A 80 -5.98 -0.81 -11.14
C LYS A 80 -7.34 -0.51 -11.73
N TYR A 81 -8.30 -1.36 -11.42
CA TYR A 81 -9.70 -1.13 -11.72
C TYR A 81 -10.39 -0.48 -10.52
N LYS A 82 -10.88 0.75 -10.71
CA LYS A 82 -11.73 1.40 -9.71
C LYS A 82 -13.13 0.83 -9.83
N LEU A 83 -13.40 -0.22 -9.06
CA LEU A 83 -14.73 -0.84 -9.01
C LEU A 83 -15.73 0.05 -8.28
N ASP A 84 -16.91 0.21 -8.87
CA ASP A 84 -18.06 0.94 -8.32
C ASP A 84 -19.32 0.05 -8.30
N THR A 85 -20.48 0.64 -8.01
CA THR A 85 -21.76 -0.08 -7.95
C THR A 85 -22.25 -0.60 -9.31
N LEU A 86 -21.71 -0.08 -10.42
CA LEU A 86 -22.04 -0.53 -11.77
C LEU A 86 -21.05 -1.57 -12.30
N SER A 87 -19.94 -1.79 -11.58
CA SER A 87 -18.91 -2.74 -11.95
C SER A 87 -19.38 -4.19 -11.72
N THR A 88 -19.39 -4.97 -12.79
CA THR A 88 -19.91 -6.34 -12.81
C THR A 88 -18.90 -7.31 -13.43
N ILE A 89 -18.83 -8.52 -12.89
CA ILE A 89 -18.29 -9.67 -13.61
C ILE A 89 -19.44 -10.26 -14.43
N ASN A 90 -19.27 -10.35 -15.74
CA ASN A 90 -20.26 -10.93 -16.64
C ASN A 90 -19.70 -12.24 -17.22
N ILE A 91 -20.41 -13.35 -17.00
CA ILE A 91 -20.11 -14.63 -17.63
C ILE A 91 -21.13 -14.84 -18.75
N TYR A 92 -20.65 -14.86 -19.98
CA TYR A 92 -21.46 -15.14 -21.16
C TYR A 92 -21.29 -16.59 -21.55
N TYR A 93 -22.40 -17.31 -21.75
CA TYR A 93 -22.40 -18.71 -22.16
C TYR A 93 -23.59 -18.96 -23.09
N HIS A 94 -23.50 -20.02 -23.89
CA HIS A 94 -24.59 -20.44 -24.75
C HIS A 94 -24.69 -21.97 -24.74
N ASP A 95 -25.89 -22.49 -24.96
CA ASP A 95 -26.13 -23.91 -25.16
C ASP A 95 -26.97 -24.13 -26.43
N ALA A 96 -27.61 -25.30 -26.55
CA ALA A 96 -28.47 -25.61 -27.69
C ALA A 96 -29.81 -24.83 -27.69
N GLU A 97 -30.22 -24.30 -26.54
CA GLU A 97 -31.50 -23.60 -26.31
C GLU A 97 -31.35 -22.08 -26.44
N GLY A 98 -30.19 -21.51 -26.16
CA GLY A 98 -29.95 -20.08 -26.37
C GLY A 98 -28.63 -19.51 -25.84
N GLU A 99 -28.58 -18.17 -25.78
CA GLU A 99 -27.48 -17.39 -25.21
C GLU A 99 -27.90 -16.82 -23.85
N TYR A 100 -26.97 -16.84 -22.90
CA TYR A 100 -27.20 -16.47 -21.51
C TYR A 100 -26.11 -15.53 -21.00
N THR A 101 -26.47 -14.73 -20.00
CA THR A 101 -25.53 -13.86 -19.29
C THR A 101 -25.76 -13.96 -17.80
N PHE A 102 -24.72 -14.36 -17.08
CA PHE A 102 -24.69 -14.32 -15.64
C PHE A 102 -23.91 -13.09 -15.16
N LYS A 103 -24.46 -12.36 -14.19
CA LYS A 103 -23.91 -11.08 -13.72
C LYS A 103 -23.68 -11.10 -12.22
N VAL A 104 -22.44 -10.87 -11.80
CA VAL A 104 -22.07 -10.68 -10.39
C VAL A 104 -21.72 -9.22 -10.17
N GLY A 105 -22.46 -8.53 -9.32
CA GLY A 105 -22.09 -7.17 -8.90
C GLY A 105 -20.90 -7.20 -7.96
N THR A 106 -19.87 -6.42 -8.27
CA THR A 106 -18.62 -6.44 -7.49
C THR A 106 -18.73 -5.64 -6.18
N ALA A 107 -19.59 -4.62 -6.11
CA ALA A 107 -19.76 -3.75 -4.95
C ALA A 107 -21.10 -3.95 -4.22
N ILE A 108 -21.54 -5.20 -4.05
CA ILE A 108 -22.77 -5.56 -3.33
C ILE A 108 -22.43 -6.01 -1.90
N SER A 109 -23.27 -5.66 -0.92
CA SER A 109 -23.15 -6.11 0.47
C SER A 109 -23.15 -7.64 0.54
N GLY A 110 -22.14 -8.24 1.18
CA GLY A 110 -21.98 -9.69 1.31
C GLY A 110 -20.94 -10.33 0.37
N ASN A 111 -20.47 -9.62 -0.66
CA ASN A 111 -19.35 -10.08 -1.49
C ASN A 111 -18.02 -9.65 -0.87
N VAL A 112 -17.13 -10.61 -0.63
CA VAL A 112 -15.78 -10.35 -0.12
C VAL A 112 -14.84 -10.08 -1.29
N ARG A 113 -14.01 -9.04 -1.17
CA ARG A 113 -12.99 -8.68 -2.15
C ARG A 113 -11.70 -8.36 -1.43
N TYR A 114 -10.61 -8.92 -1.93
CA TYR A 114 -9.27 -8.58 -1.46
C TYR A 114 -8.28 -8.73 -2.61
N ASN A 115 -7.15 -8.04 -2.47
CA ASN A 115 -6.00 -8.19 -3.36
C ASN A 115 -4.89 -8.85 -2.55
N THR A 116 -4.16 -9.77 -3.18
CA THR A 116 -2.95 -10.36 -2.64
C THR A 116 -1.74 -9.75 -3.33
N PHE A 117 -0.67 -9.49 -2.58
CA PHE A 117 0.57 -8.93 -3.10
C PHE A 117 1.75 -9.73 -2.55
N GLU A 118 2.70 -10.04 -3.41
CA GLU A 118 3.97 -10.67 -3.06
C GLU A 118 5.09 -9.80 -3.60
N HIS A 119 6.15 -9.62 -2.80
CA HIS A 119 7.32 -8.83 -3.18
C HIS A 119 8.56 -9.70 -3.00
N ASP A 120 9.32 -9.89 -4.07
CA ASP A 120 10.63 -10.54 -4.03
C ASP A 120 11.74 -9.49 -4.11
N TYR A 121 12.49 -9.35 -3.02
CA TYR A 121 13.62 -8.42 -2.92
C TYR A 121 14.99 -9.11 -3.10
N SER A 122 15.03 -10.42 -3.35
CA SER A 122 16.26 -11.23 -3.37
C SER A 122 17.30 -10.77 -4.40
N ASN A 123 16.85 -10.19 -5.52
CA ASN A 123 17.70 -9.65 -6.58
C ASN A 123 17.79 -8.12 -6.56
N SER A 124 17.51 -7.49 -5.43
CA SER A 124 17.55 -6.04 -5.26
C SER A 124 18.69 -5.59 -4.35
N SER A 125 18.97 -4.29 -4.32
CA SER A 125 19.88 -3.68 -3.34
C SER A 125 19.24 -3.51 -1.95
N ILE A 126 17.96 -3.84 -1.80
CA ILE A 126 17.24 -3.71 -0.53
C ILE A 126 17.71 -4.84 0.40
N ASN A 127 18.35 -4.45 1.49
CA ASN A 127 18.70 -5.38 2.56
C ASN A 127 17.70 -5.23 3.72
N LEU A 128 16.95 -6.30 4.00
CA LEU A 128 15.99 -6.37 5.10
C LEU A 128 16.55 -7.06 6.35
N ASP A 129 17.84 -7.48 6.34
CA ASP A 129 18.48 -8.05 7.52
C ASP A 129 18.71 -6.97 8.58
N GLU A 130 17.81 -6.96 9.57
CA GLU A 130 17.87 -6.08 10.75
C GLU A 130 19.19 -6.20 11.52
N GLU A 131 19.89 -7.33 11.42
CA GLU A 131 21.13 -7.60 12.17
C GLU A 131 22.31 -6.72 11.74
N THR A 132 22.32 -6.21 10.51
CA THR A 132 23.50 -5.52 9.98
C THR A 132 23.63 -4.09 10.49
N ASN A 133 22.54 -3.44 10.94
CA ASN A 133 22.52 -2.02 11.35
C ASN A 133 23.18 -1.05 10.32
N ILE A 134 23.39 -1.47 9.07
CA ILE A 134 24.01 -0.64 8.04
C ILE A 134 22.92 0.24 7.44
N GLN A 135 22.94 1.53 7.78
CA GLN A 135 22.09 2.52 7.13
C GLN A 135 22.68 2.89 5.76
N ASP A 136 22.00 2.52 4.68
CA ASP A 136 22.34 2.99 3.32
C ASP A 136 22.07 4.51 3.19
N SER A 137 22.59 5.13 2.13
CA SER A 137 22.34 6.50 1.69
C SER A 137 20.90 6.76 1.22
N VAL A 138 20.12 5.71 0.92
CA VAL A 138 18.72 5.79 0.49
C VAL A 138 17.86 4.75 1.21
N ALA A 139 16.55 4.99 1.25
CA ALA A 139 15.55 4.06 1.75
C ALA A 139 14.34 4.04 0.81
N TYR A 140 13.54 2.98 0.89
CA TYR A 140 12.49 2.70 -0.08
C TYR A 140 11.12 2.66 0.61
N ILE A 141 10.15 3.35 0.02
CA ILE A 141 8.75 3.30 0.44
C ILE A 141 7.96 2.74 -0.74
N GLN A 142 7.16 1.70 -0.51
CA GLN A 142 6.49 0.96 -1.57
C GLN A 142 5.03 0.68 -1.20
N GLY A 143 4.15 0.87 -2.18
CA GLY A 143 2.74 0.50 -2.10
C GLY A 143 2.50 -1.00 -2.08
N MET A 144 1.23 -1.39 -2.23
CA MET A 144 0.78 -2.79 -2.26
C MET A 144 1.28 -3.61 -1.05
N SER A 145 1.18 -3.01 0.15
CA SER A 145 1.69 -3.59 1.40
C SER A 145 3.20 -3.91 1.42
N GLY A 146 4.00 -3.22 0.60
CA GLY A 146 5.45 -3.35 0.57
C GLY A 146 6.17 -2.55 1.67
N LEU A 147 7.34 -2.03 1.30
CA LEU A 147 8.29 -1.37 2.21
C LEU A 147 7.75 -0.10 2.86
N LYS A 148 8.15 0.08 4.13
CA LYS A 148 7.93 1.28 4.95
C LYS A 148 9.27 1.71 5.55
N VAL A 149 9.36 2.96 6.01
CA VAL A 149 10.60 3.49 6.60
C VAL A 149 10.36 3.97 8.02
N ILE A 150 11.26 3.62 8.94
CA ILE A 150 11.28 4.15 10.30
C ILE A 150 12.37 5.22 10.40
N VAL A 151 11.99 6.41 10.86
CA VAL A 151 12.91 7.51 11.16
C VAL A 151 13.17 7.57 12.65
N ASN A 152 14.41 7.27 13.04
CA ASN A 152 14.85 7.30 14.44
C ASN A 152 15.52 8.64 14.77
N PHE A 153 15.36 9.10 16.02
CA PHE A 153 15.98 10.31 16.53
C PHE A 153 16.97 10.00 17.66
N PRO A 154 18.07 9.25 17.40
CA PRO A 154 18.92 8.66 18.45
C PRO A 154 19.61 9.70 19.35
N PHE A 155 19.64 10.97 18.94
CA PHE A 155 20.30 12.04 19.66
C PHE A 155 19.33 13.12 20.17
N ILE A 156 18.01 12.88 20.13
CA ILE A 156 17.03 13.90 20.52
C ILE A 156 17.18 14.35 21.98
N GLU A 157 17.53 13.41 22.86
CA GLU A 157 17.80 13.65 24.28
C GLU A 157 18.89 14.68 24.54
N LYS A 158 19.86 14.83 23.61
CA LYS A 158 20.95 15.83 23.74
C LYS A 158 20.43 17.27 23.70
N LEU A 159 19.18 17.50 23.32
CA LEU A 159 18.57 18.82 23.41
C LEU A 159 18.38 19.27 24.86
N LYS A 160 18.27 18.33 25.82
CA LYS A 160 18.23 18.63 27.27
C LYS A 160 19.51 19.31 27.75
N ASP A 161 20.64 19.04 27.11
CA ASP A 161 21.93 19.67 27.44
C ASP A 161 21.93 21.19 27.18
N LEU A 162 20.96 21.71 26.43
CA LEU A 162 20.80 23.14 26.16
C LEU A 162 20.15 23.91 27.32
N GLY A 163 19.69 23.21 28.36
CA GLY A 163 18.92 23.74 29.49
C GLY A 163 17.42 23.78 29.19
N ASP A 164 16.70 24.65 29.92
CA ASP A 164 15.28 24.85 29.68
C ASP A 164 15.09 25.55 28.32
N ILE A 165 14.44 24.85 27.40
CA ILE A 165 14.15 25.33 26.05
C ILE A 165 12.68 25.16 25.71
N ALA A 166 12.14 26.09 24.93
CA ALA A 166 10.84 25.95 24.30
C ALA A 166 11.02 25.68 22.80
N ILE A 167 10.44 24.59 22.29
CA ILE A 167 10.44 24.26 20.86
C ILE A 167 9.41 25.14 20.14
N ASN A 168 9.86 26.02 19.24
CA ASN A 168 8.99 26.89 18.45
C ASN A 168 8.50 26.20 17.16
N ARG A 169 9.37 25.39 16.55
CA ARG A 169 9.11 24.64 15.32
C ARG A 169 10.07 23.46 15.22
N ALA A 170 9.59 22.33 14.74
CA ALA A 170 10.45 21.21 14.35
C ALA A 170 9.97 20.66 13.00
N GLU A 171 10.77 20.83 11.96
CA GLU A 171 10.44 20.35 10.62
C GLU A 171 11.30 19.12 10.26
N LEU A 172 10.66 17.98 10.06
CA LEU A 172 11.29 16.82 9.44
C LEU A 172 11.19 16.95 7.93
N ILE A 173 12.35 17.05 7.27
CA ILE A 173 12.47 17.17 5.82
C ILE A 173 12.98 15.83 5.28
N VAL A 174 12.14 15.13 4.52
CA VAL A 174 12.47 13.88 3.85
C VAL A 174 12.57 14.15 2.35
N ASN A 175 13.77 14.03 1.78
CA ASN A 175 13.97 14.30 0.35
C ASN A 175 13.80 13.01 -0.47
N THR A 176 13.35 13.14 -1.71
CA THR A 176 13.46 12.05 -2.69
C THR A 176 14.92 11.92 -3.15
N ALA A 177 15.30 10.69 -3.50
CA ALA A 177 16.63 10.42 -4.05
C ALA A 177 16.75 10.99 -5.48
N PRO A 178 17.98 11.28 -5.95
CA PRO A 178 18.22 11.75 -7.31
C PRO A 178 17.58 10.84 -8.38
N SER A 179 17.22 11.41 -9.54
CA SER A 179 16.52 10.73 -10.64
C SER A 179 17.17 9.42 -11.11
N ILE A 180 18.49 9.30 -11.02
CA ILE A 180 19.24 8.07 -11.36
C ILE A 180 18.84 6.86 -10.50
N TYR A 181 18.28 7.08 -9.31
CA TYR A 181 17.82 6.02 -8.41
C TYR A 181 16.30 5.79 -8.50
N THR A 182 15.54 6.76 -8.98
CA THR A 182 14.08 6.81 -8.87
C THR A 182 13.35 6.57 -10.18
N TYR A 183 13.99 6.77 -11.34
CA TYR A 183 13.32 6.71 -12.65
C TYR A 183 12.05 7.58 -12.67
N GLU A 184 12.11 8.80 -12.11
CA GLU A 184 10.93 9.66 -11.83
C GLU A 184 10.02 9.92 -13.04
N ASP A 185 10.57 9.91 -14.26
CA ASP A 185 9.79 10.15 -15.47
C ASP A 185 8.80 8.99 -15.74
N ASP A 186 9.21 7.75 -15.44
CA ASP A 186 8.40 6.54 -15.62
C ASP A 186 7.65 6.16 -14.33
N PHE A 187 8.30 6.37 -13.18
CA PHE A 187 7.83 6.00 -11.85
C PHE A 187 7.92 7.19 -10.90
N PRO A 188 7.00 8.16 -11.01
CA PRO A 188 7.04 9.36 -10.18
C PRO A 188 6.86 9.02 -8.70
N ALA A 189 7.42 9.87 -7.85
CA ALA A 189 7.27 9.77 -6.41
C ALA A 189 5.80 9.67 -5.95
N ILE A 190 5.62 9.15 -4.75
CA ILE A 190 4.33 9.02 -4.08
C ILE A 190 3.80 10.41 -3.78
N ASP A 191 2.60 10.74 -4.26
CA ASP A 191 2.09 12.11 -4.18
C ASP A 191 1.94 12.62 -2.74
N ALA A 192 1.71 11.72 -1.78
CA ALA A 192 1.66 12.08 -0.38
C ALA A 192 2.01 10.89 0.54
N ILE A 193 2.82 11.15 1.57
CA ILE A 193 3.24 10.16 2.57
C ILE A 193 2.69 10.59 3.93
N THR A 194 2.32 9.59 4.73
CA THR A 194 1.82 9.76 6.10
C THR A 194 2.90 9.38 7.10
N ILE A 195 2.93 10.10 8.23
CA ILE A 195 3.76 9.74 9.38
C ILE A 195 2.90 9.28 10.55
N SER A 196 3.44 8.38 11.37
CA SER A 196 2.83 7.92 12.62
C SER A 196 3.92 7.68 13.65
N GLY A 197 3.62 7.92 14.93
CA GLY A 197 4.49 7.51 16.01
C GLY A 197 4.46 5.99 16.18
N ILE A 198 5.53 5.41 16.69
CA ILE A 198 5.62 3.99 17.05
C ILE A 198 5.86 3.92 18.56
N ASN A 199 5.19 3.00 19.26
CA ASN A 199 5.46 2.75 20.69
C ASN A 199 6.39 1.51 20.88
N ALA A 200 6.72 1.20 22.13
CA ALA A 200 7.60 0.06 22.46
C ALA A 200 7.04 -1.31 22.03
N ASP A 201 5.72 -1.43 21.88
CA ASP A 201 5.04 -2.64 21.42
C ASP A 201 4.97 -2.74 19.88
N GLY A 202 5.48 -1.73 19.17
CA GLY A 202 5.43 -1.63 17.71
C GLY A 202 4.09 -1.15 17.15
N GLU A 203 3.16 -0.73 18.00
CA GLU A 203 1.89 -0.17 17.58
C GLU A 203 2.03 1.29 17.14
N THR A 204 1.25 1.68 16.13
CA THR A 204 1.28 3.05 15.61
C THR A 204 0.29 3.94 16.33
N PHE A 205 0.68 5.20 16.61
CA PHE A 205 -0.20 6.21 17.17
C PHE A 205 -0.16 7.53 16.38
N LEU A 206 -1.20 8.35 16.57
CA LEU A 206 -1.30 9.68 15.97
C LEU A 206 -0.38 10.67 16.70
N LEU A 207 0.40 11.43 15.94
CA LEU A 207 1.24 12.48 16.51
C LEU A 207 0.36 13.60 17.14
N PRO A 208 0.88 14.35 18.13
CA PRO A 208 0.15 15.43 18.82
C PRO A 208 -0.51 16.45 17.88
N GLU A 209 0.16 16.75 16.77
CA GLU A 209 -0.30 17.68 15.74
C GLU A 209 -1.67 17.25 15.17
N TYR A 210 -1.95 15.94 15.17
CA TYR A 210 -3.12 15.35 14.54
C TYR A 210 -4.37 15.33 15.42
N TYR A 211 -4.27 15.55 16.73
CA TYR A 211 -5.48 15.66 17.56
C TYR A 211 -6.33 16.89 17.21
N SER A 212 -5.75 17.87 16.51
CA SER A 212 -6.45 19.04 15.99
C SER A 212 -7.07 18.83 14.60
N SER A 213 -6.68 17.76 13.89
CA SER A 213 -7.18 17.39 12.57
C SER A 213 -7.99 16.08 12.63
N ALA A 214 -8.96 15.88 11.74
CA ALA A 214 -9.81 14.68 11.77
C ALA A 214 -9.11 13.38 11.28
N GLY A 215 -7.81 13.21 11.52
CA GLY A 215 -7.02 12.03 11.12
C GLY A 215 -5.56 12.32 10.78
N TYR A 216 -4.87 11.30 10.27
CA TYR A 216 -3.48 11.34 9.78
C TYR A 216 -3.29 12.40 8.69
N ILE A 217 -2.29 13.28 8.84
CA ILE A 217 -1.95 14.24 7.80
C ILE A 217 -0.96 13.59 6.83
N SER A 218 -1.40 13.39 5.60
CA SER A 218 -0.46 13.17 4.50
C SER A 218 0.16 14.48 4.10
N VAL A 219 1.48 14.49 3.93
CA VAL A 219 2.18 15.65 3.38
C VAL A 219 2.38 15.41 1.89
N PRO A 220 1.97 16.37 1.03
CA PRO A 220 2.17 16.23 -0.39
C PRO A 220 3.66 16.28 -0.73
N TYR A 221 4.05 15.53 -1.74
CA TYR A 221 5.34 15.67 -2.38
C TYR A 221 5.42 17.03 -3.08
N LEU A 222 6.37 17.86 -2.67
CA LEU A 222 6.58 19.18 -3.24
C LEU A 222 8.07 19.49 -3.32
N ASP A 223 8.51 19.95 -4.49
CA ASP A 223 9.88 20.41 -4.74
C ASP A 223 10.96 19.39 -4.32
N GLY A 224 10.75 18.10 -4.60
CA GLY A 224 11.71 17.04 -4.27
C GLY A 224 11.68 16.59 -2.80
N SER A 225 10.64 16.94 -2.04
CA SER A 225 10.61 16.64 -0.60
C SER A 225 9.21 16.49 -0.01
N TYR A 226 9.17 15.83 1.15
CA TYR A 226 8.06 15.82 2.09
C TYR A 226 8.51 16.55 3.36
N LYS A 227 7.73 17.54 3.81
CA LYS A 227 8.06 18.39 4.97
C LYS A 227 6.97 18.30 6.03
N TYR A 228 7.31 17.73 7.17
CA TYR A 228 6.39 17.51 8.28
C TYR A 228 6.71 18.47 9.42
N ASP A 229 5.71 19.20 9.91
CA ASP A 229 5.81 19.88 11.20
C ASP A 229 5.49 18.87 12.31
N ILE A 230 6.44 18.65 13.19
CA ILE A 230 6.40 17.65 14.27
C ILE A 230 6.85 18.27 15.61
N ALA A 231 6.63 19.57 15.80
CA ALA A 231 7.08 20.29 16.99
C ALA A 231 6.53 19.71 18.31
N GLY A 232 5.27 19.29 18.32
CA GLY A 232 4.63 18.65 19.46
C GLY A 232 5.24 17.29 19.75
N TYR A 233 5.40 16.44 18.74
CA TYR A 233 6.05 15.14 18.91
C TYR A 233 7.48 15.28 19.45
N ILE A 234 8.27 16.22 18.94
CA ILE A 234 9.63 16.47 19.44
C ILE A 234 9.63 16.98 20.89
N ARG A 235 8.67 17.84 21.26
CA ARG A 235 8.52 18.27 22.66
C ARG A 235 8.21 17.08 23.55
N ASP A 236 7.24 16.24 23.19
CA ASP A 236 6.82 15.10 24.00
C ASP A 236 7.98 14.09 24.17
N LEU A 237 8.82 13.90 23.13
CA LEU A 237 10.06 13.11 23.25
C LEU A 237 11.05 13.72 24.26
N ILE A 238 11.26 15.04 24.23
CA ILE A 238 12.18 15.71 25.15
C ILE A 238 11.61 15.68 26.58
N GLU A 239 10.32 15.86 26.77
CA GLU A 239 9.69 15.83 28.10
C GLU A 239 9.63 14.40 28.68
N GLY A 240 9.75 13.39 27.82
CA GLY A 240 9.68 11.98 28.20
C GLY A 240 8.25 11.45 28.28
N ASP A 241 7.30 12.16 27.67
CA ASP A 241 5.89 11.78 27.59
C ASP A 241 5.67 10.64 26.57
N VAL A 242 6.61 10.46 25.64
CA VAL A 242 6.61 9.43 24.60
C VAL A 242 8.00 8.79 24.47
N ASP A 243 8.04 7.47 24.29
CA ASP A 243 9.28 6.73 24.03
C ASP A 243 9.84 7.01 22.62
N ASN A 244 11.16 7.10 22.51
CA ASN A 244 11.84 7.33 21.23
C ASN A 244 11.97 6.04 20.39
N CYS A 245 10.84 5.49 19.94
CA CYS A 245 10.78 4.33 19.05
C CYS A 245 10.71 4.72 17.56
N GLY A 246 10.75 6.02 17.24
CA GLY A 246 10.82 6.55 15.89
C GLY A 246 9.46 6.87 15.25
N LEU A 247 9.52 7.38 14.02
CA LEU A 247 8.36 7.69 13.19
C LEU A 247 8.27 6.76 11.99
N LEU A 248 7.10 6.15 11.80
CA LEU A 248 6.80 5.34 10.62
C LEU A 248 6.35 6.24 9.46
N LEU A 249 7.13 6.27 8.37
CA LEU A 249 6.73 6.79 7.07
C LEU A 249 6.01 5.69 6.29
N SER A 250 4.76 5.94 5.90
CA SER A 250 3.96 4.98 5.15
C SER A 250 3.02 5.62 4.14
N ILE A 251 2.61 4.82 3.15
CA ILE A 251 1.70 5.24 2.09
C ILE A 251 0.27 5.10 2.58
N ASN A 252 -0.52 6.16 2.36
CA ASN A 252 -1.96 6.07 2.60
C ASN A 252 -2.64 5.15 1.59
N SER A 253 -3.58 4.34 2.09
CA SER A 253 -4.25 3.30 1.29
C SER A 253 -3.25 2.39 0.58
N SER A 254 -2.20 1.94 1.28
CA SER A 254 -1.14 1.09 0.72
C SER A 254 -1.67 -0.14 -0.02
N TYR A 255 -2.86 -0.64 0.34
CA TYR A 255 -3.54 -1.74 -0.35
C TYR A 255 -4.03 -1.43 -1.78
N SER A 256 -4.06 -0.17 -2.20
CA SER A 256 -4.55 0.27 -3.52
C SER A 256 -3.68 1.35 -4.18
N ASN A 257 -2.59 1.73 -3.53
CA ASN A 257 -1.57 2.59 -4.08
C ASN A 257 -0.42 1.71 -4.55
N MET A 258 -0.03 1.84 -5.82
CA MET A 258 1.01 1.02 -6.46
C MET A 258 2.31 1.80 -6.66
N LYS A 259 2.36 3.06 -6.21
CA LYS A 259 3.54 3.90 -6.35
C LYS A 259 4.63 3.47 -5.37
N ARG A 260 5.85 3.86 -5.70
CA ARG A 260 7.03 3.72 -4.88
C ARG A 260 7.78 5.05 -4.82
N SER A 261 8.62 5.22 -3.81
CA SER A 261 9.58 6.32 -3.76
C SER A 261 10.87 5.85 -3.14
N VAL A 262 11.96 6.35 -3.69
CA VAL A 262 13.27 6.26 -3.06
C VAL A 262 13.50 7.59 -2.36
N ILE A 263 13.74 7.55 -1.06
CA ILE A 263 14.01 8.72 -0.23
C ILE A 263 15.45 8.69 0.28
N THR A 264 16.01 9.84 0.60
CA THR A 264 17.36 9.93 1.14
C THR A 264 17.39 9.67 2.64
N THR A 265 18.50 9.13 3.15
CA THR A 265 18.70 8.91 4.59
C THR A 265 19.62 9.99 5.20
N GLY A 266 19.97 9.83 6.48
CA GLY A 266 20.99 10.65 7.14
C GLY A 266 22.41 10.47 6.56
N ASN A 267 22.68 9.38 5.83
CA ASN A 267 23.98 9.09 5.22
C ASN A 267 24.13 9.64 3.79
N ASN A 268 23.06 10.19 3.22
CA ASN A 268 23.12 10.83 1.91
C ASN A 268 23.89 12.17 1.94
N SER A 269 24.25 12.73 0.77
CA SER A 269 24.71 14.13 0.69
C SER A 269 23.54 15.11 0.80
N ASN A 270 22.37 14.77 0.23
CA ASN A 270 21.11 15.48 0.41
C ASN A 270 20.27 14.86 1.54
N ARG A 271 20.72 15.04 2.78
CA ARG A 271 20.23 14.30 3.95
C ARG A 271 18.77 14.57 4.29
N THR A 272 18.05 13.51 4.63
CA THR A 272 16.88 13.64 5.51
C THR A 272 17.32 14.25 6.83
N ARG A 273 16.60 15.27 7.30
CA ARG A 273 17.03 16.08 8.45
C ARG A 273 15.87 16.63 9.24
N LEU A 274 16.10 16.77 10.54
CA LEU A 274 15.22 17.50 11.46
C LEU A 274 15.78 18.91 11.66
N VAL A 275 14.96 19.94 11.40
CA VAL A 275 15.31 21.34 11.60
C VAL A 275 14.50 21.88 12.76
N ILE A 276 15.17 22.22 13.87
CA ILE A 276 14.53 22.72 15.09
C ILE A 276 14.83 24.20 15.27
N SER A 277 13.79 24.98 15.55
CA SER A 277 13.91 26.34 16.07
C SER A 277 13.40 26.36 17.51
N TYR A 278 14.19 26.91 18.43
CA TYR A 278 13.89 26.92 19.86
C TYR A 278 14.25 28.25 20.50
N THR A 279 13.67 28.52 21.66
CA THR A 279 13.97 29.66 22.54
C THR A 279 14.57 29.12 23.84
N LYS A 280 15.67 29.71 24.32
CA LYS A 280 16.17 29.44 25.67
C LYS A 280 15.32 30.22 26.68
N LEU A 281 14.91 29.55 27.76
CA LEU A 281 14.10 30.12 28.83
C LEU A 281 14.95 30.79 29.92
#